data_AF-A0A9D1G2D5-F1
#
_entry.id   AF-A0A9D1G2D5-F1
#
_cell.length_a   1.000
_cell.length_b   1.000
_cell.length_c   1.000
_cell.angle_alpha   90.00
_cell.angle_beta   90.00
_cell.angle_gamma   90.00
#
_symmetry.space_group_name_H-M   'P 1'
#
loop_
_entity.id
_entity.type
_entity.pdbx_description
1 polymer ?
#
loop_
_entity_poly.entity_id
_entity_poly.type
_entity_poly.pdbx_seq_one_letter_code
_entity_poly.pdbx_strand_id
1 'polypeptide(L)'
;MKHISKKTVVIAIAFLLCVAAAVVIILYATQLPPGGSPQAGTVPLNSASGVFDVAVNPHTGQIGYAGQEHITILSSGGETIAELAYGEPAYERIAFDMGAEKWWGHNSIDESFHAFSKDFAFVESIHLDIPDLKTIDLFKVHNDRYILLSG
;
A
#
# COMPACT_ATOMS: atom_id res chain seq x y z
N MET A 1 60.88 -23.71 5.41
CA MET A 1 59.72 -22.78 5.40
C MET A 1 59.05 -22.89 4.04
N LYS A 2 57.78 -23.28 3.98
CA LYS A 2 57.07 -23.57 2.72
C LYS A 2 56.70 -22.24 2.04
N HIS A 3 57.30 -21.95 0.88
CA HIS A 3 57.06 -20.71 0.14
C HIS A 3 55.63 -20.73 -0.41
N ILE A 4 54.73 -19.95 0.20
CA ILE A 4 53.36 -19.81 -0.30
C ILE A 4 53.41 -18.94 -1.55
N SER A 5 52.89 -19.46 -2.67
CA SER A 5 52.83 -18.75 -3.94
C SER A 5 51.94 -17.51 -3.81
N LYS A 6 52.32 -16.39 -4.43
CA LYS A 6 51.53 -15.15 -4.47
C LYS A 6 50.09 -15.40 -4.94
N LYS A 7 49.87 -16.37 -5.83
CA LYS A 7 48.53 -16.77 -6.31
C LYS A 7 47.66 -17.35 -5.18
N THR A 8 48.25 -18.16 -4.31
CA THR A 8 47.56 -18.75 -3.15
C THR A 8 47.16 -17.69 -2.13
N VAL A 9 47.98 -16.65 -1.96
CA VAL A 9 47.68 -15.51 -1.07
C VAL A 9 46.51 -14.68 -1.62
N VAL A 10 46.49 -14.40 -2.92
CA VAL A 10 45.40 -13.62 -3.56
C VAL A 10 44.05 -14.36 -3.47
N ILE A 11 44.05 -15.68 -3.71
CA ILE A 11 42.83 -16.50 -3.60
C ILE A 11 42.31 -16.52 -2.15
N ALA A 12 43.21 -16.63 -1.17
CA ALA A 12 42.82 -16.61 0.24
C ALA A 12 42.21 -15.25 0.64
N ILE A 13 42.75 -14.14 0.15
CA ILE A 13 42.21 -12.79 0.40
C ILE A 13 40.83 -12.63 -0.23
N ALA A 14 40.66 -13.05 -1.49
CA ALA A 14 39.36 -12.98 -2.16
C ALA A 14 38.29 -13.82 -1.44
N PHE A 15 38.66 -15.01 -0.97
CA PHE A 15 37.77 -15.85 -0.19
C PHE A 15 37.38 -15.20 1.14
N LEU A 16 38.34 -14.60 1.85
CA LEU A 16 38.09 -13.90 3.11
C LEU A 16 37.13 -12.71 2.93
N LEU A 17 37.28 -11.97 1.83
CA LEU A 17 36.38 -10.87 1.46
C LEU A 17 34.96 -11.35 1.18
N CYS A 18 34.79 -12.48 0.46
CA CYS A 18 33.47 -13.05 0.21
C CYS A 18 32.78 -13.51 1.51
N VAL A 19 33.53 -14.13 2.43
CA VAL A 19 32.99 -14.55 3.73
C VAL A 19 32.60 -13.33 4.57
N ALA A 20 33.43 -12.28 4.59
CA ALA A 20 33.11 -11.04 5.28
C ALA A 20 31.85 -10.37 4.71
N ALA A 21 31.71 -10.32 3.38
CA ALA A 21 30.53 -9.79 2.73
C ALA A 21 29.26 -10.59 3.07
N ALA A 22 29.34 -11.92 3.07
CA ALA A 22 28.22 -12.78 3.46
C ALA A 22 27.80 -12.57 4.92
N VAL A 23 28.76 -12.44 5.84
CA VAL A 23 28.50 -12.15 7.26
C VAL A 23 27.83 -10.79 7.43
N VAL A 24 28.27 -9.76 6.70
CA VAL A 24 27.63 -8.43 6.73
C VAL A 24 26.19 -8.49 6.22
N ILE A 25 25.91 -9.23 5.14
CA ILE A 25 24.55 -9.40 4.60
C ILE A 25 23.65 -10.11 5.63
N ILE A 26 24.14 -11.17 6.28
CA ILE A 26 23.40 -11.88 7.33
C ILE A 26 23.14 -10.96 8.53
N LEU A 27 24.14 -10.21 8.98
CA LEU A 27 23.98 -9.25 10.08
C LEU A 27 22.94 -8.18 9.72
N TYR A 28 22.95 -7.66 8.50
CA TYR A 28 21.97 -6.68 8.01
C TYR A 28 20.55 -7.28 7.97
N ALA A 29 20.42 -8.53 7.52
CA ALA A 29 19.14 -9.25 7.52
C ALA A 29 18.64 -9.57 8.94
N THR A 30 19.53 -9.79 9.91
CA THR A 30 19.16 -10.02 11.31
C THR A 30 18.94 -8.72 12.12
N GLN A 31 19.43 -7.58 11.62
CA GLN A 31 19.16 -6.25 12.19
C GLN A 31 17.88 -5.63 11.63
N LEU A 32 17.37 -6.11 10.50
CA LEU A 32 15.98 -5.92 10.13
C LEU A 32 15.12 -6.71 11.14
N PRO A 33 14.34 -6.04 12.00
CA PRO A 33 13.51 -6.75 12.96
C PRO A 33 12.51 -7.62 12.19
N PRO A 34 12.40 -8.93 12.48
CA PRO A 34 11.32 -9.73 11.95
C PRO A 34 10.02 -9.22 12.59
N GLY A 35 9.15 -8.59 11.80
CA GLY A 35 7.82 -8.19 12.24
C GLY A 35 7.85 -7.26 13.46
N GLY A 36 8.23 -6.01 13.24
CA GLY A 36 7.87 -4.95 14.19
C GLY A 36 6.35 -4.96 14.34
N SER A 37 5.85 -5.16 15.55
CA SER A 37 4.47 -4.88 15.89
C SER A 37 4.13 -3.47 15.39
N PRO A 38 2.97 -3.25 14.73
CA PRO A 38 2.60 -1.92 14.29
C PRO A 38 2.40 -1.06 15.53
N GLN A 39 3.45 -0.33 15.91
CA GLN A 39 3.34 0.85 16.74
C GLN A 39 2.40 1.78 15.99
N ALA A 40 1.26 2.08 16.60
CA ALA A 40 0.36 3.11 16.11
C ALA A 40 1.18 4.39 15.88
N GLY A 41 1.28 4.82 14.62
CA GLY A 41 1.87 6.11 14.26
C GLY A 41 3.08 6.03 13.35
N THR A 42 2.86 5.55 12.12
CA THR A 42 3.30 6.13 10.83
C THR A 42 3.47 4.98 9.85
N VAL A 43 2.41 4.65 9.11
CA VAL A 43 2.55 3.74 7.96
C VAL A 43 3.14 4.60 6.82
N PRO A 44 4.29 4.22 6.25
CA PRO A 44 4.95 5.02 5.23
C PRO A 44 4.06 5.13 3.99
N LEU A 45 3.79 6.36 3.55
CA LEU A 45 3.06 6.61 2.32
C LEU A 45 3.95 6.27 1.13
N ASN A 46 3.45 5.43 0.22
CA ASN A 46 4.12 5.12 -1.02
C ASN A 46 3.91 6.29 -2.00
N SER A 47 4.99 6.98 -2.37
CA SER A 47 4.96 8.07 -3.35
C SER A 47 5.15 7.51 -4.76
N ALA A 48 4.18 6.77 -5.26
CA ALA A 48 4.17 6.35 -6.66
C ALA A 48 3.54 7.46 -7.53
N SER A 49 4.18 7.80 -8.65
CA SER A 49 3.57 8.67 -9.66
C SER A 49 2.37 7.95 -10.28
N GLY A 50 1.16 8.49 -10.09
CA GLY A 50 -0.08 7.87 -10.57
C GLY A 50 -1.08 7.50 -9.48
N VAL A 51 -0.75 7.74 -8.21
CA VAL A 51 -1.72 7.73 -7.11
C VAL A 51 -2.49 9.04 -7.10
N PHE A 52 -3.82 8.97 -7.14
CA PHE A 52 -4.68 10.16 -7.06
C PHE A 52 -5.08 10.51 -5.63
N ASP A 53 -5.38 9.49 -4.82
CA ASP A 53 -5.89 9.68 -3.46
C ASP A 53 -5.49 8.50 -2.55
N VAL A 54 -5.59 8.72 -1.24
CA VAL A 54 -5.18 7.76 -0.21
C VAL A 54 -6.16 7.74 0.96
N ALA A 55 -6.50 6.53 1.42
CA ALA A 55 -7.32 6.29 2.59
C ALA A 55 -6.69 5.28 3.53
N VAL A 56 -7.07 5.33 4.80
CA VAL A 56 -6.52 4.47 5.85
C VAL A 56 -7.64 3.70 6.52
N ASN A 57 -7.44 2.41 6.72
CA ASN A 57 -8.22 1.62 7.66
C ASN A 57 -7.48 1.65 9.01
N PRO A 58 -7.94 2.46 10.00
CA PRO A 58 -7.23 2.64 11.25
C PRO A 58 -7.32 1.41 12.18
N HIS A 59 -8.27 0.49 11.96
CA HIS A 59 -8.40 -0.72 12.79
C HIS A 59 -7.26 -1.71 12.53
N THR A 60 -6.85 -1.84 11.27
CA THR A 60 -5.85 -2.81 10.83
C THR A 60 -4.51 -2.16 10.45
N GLY A 61 -4.49 -0.83 10.35
CA GLY A 61 -3.32 -0.09 9.87
C GLY A 61 -3.06 -0.27 8.38
N GLN A 62 -4.07 -0.63 7.59
CA GLN A 62 -3.94 -0.73 6.14
C GLN A 62 -4.03 0.66 5.49
N ILE A 63 -3.34 0.83 4.36
CA ILE A 63 -3.49 2.01 3.49
C ILE A 63 -4.00 1.56 2.14
N GLY A 64 -5.04 2.23 1.64
CA GLY A 64 -5.51 2.09 0.27
C GLY A 64 -5.09 3.28 -0.58
N TYR A 65 -4.66 3.01 -1.81
CA TYR A 65 -4.27 4.00 -2.81
C TYR A 65 -5.18 3.89 -4.02
N ALA A 66 -5.77 5.00 -4.46
CA ALA A 66 -6.53 5.06 -5.71
C ALA A 66 -5.59 5.26 -6.90
N GLY A 67 -5.73 4.42 -7.93
CA GLY A 67 -4.98 4.53 -9.18
C GLY A 67 -5.86 4.29 -10.41
N GLN A 68 -5.33 4.60 -11.59
CA GLN A 68 -6.05 4.52 -12.86
C GLN A 68 -6.61 3.14 -13.20
N GLU A 69 -6.05 2.04 -12.67
CA GLU A 69 -6.48 0.68 -13.06
C GLU A 69 -7.10 -0.09 -11.89
N HIS A 70 -6.74 0.26 -10.65
CA HIS A 70 -7.18 -0.44 -9.45
C HIS A 70 -6.91 0.42 -8.21
N ILE A 71 -7.50 0.01 -7.10
CA ILE A 71 -7.12 0.44 -5.76
C ILE A 71 -6.10 -0.55 -5.19
N THR A 72 -4.94 -0.09 -4.75
CA THR A 72 -3.96 -0.96 -4.08
C THR A 72 -4.12 -0.85 -2.57
N ILE A 73 -4.28 -1.98 -1.87
CA ILE A 73 -4.29 -2.04 -0.41
C ILE A 73 -2.96 -2.59 0.09
N LEU A 74 -2.29 -1.81 0.94
CA LEU A 74 -1.09 -2.23 1.66
C LEU A 74 -1.43 -2.62 3.09
N SER A 75 -0.73 -3.62 3.62
CA SER A 75 -0.69 -3.92 5.05
C SER A 75 0.01 -2.80 5.82
N SER A 76 -0.06 -2.87 7.16
CA SER A 76 0.70 -1.97 8.04
C SER A 76 2.22 -2.09 7.88
N GLY A 77 2.71 -3.21 7.34
CA GLY A 77 4.12 -3.42 6.99
C GLY A 77 4.51 -2.89 5.61
N GLY A 78 3.57 -2.33 4.83
CA GLY A 78 3.81 -1.80 3.49
C GLY A 78 3.77 -2.83 2.36
N GLU A 79 3.45 -4.09 2.65
CA GLU A 79 3.26 -5.12 1.62
C GLU A 79 1.90 -4.98 0.95
N THR A 80 1.83 -5.14 -0.37
CA THR A 80 0.56 -5.23 -1.10
C THR A 80 -0.18 -6.50 -0.70
N ILE A 81 -1.41 -6.33 -0.22
CA ILE A 81 -2.29 -7.44 0.20
C ILE A 81 -3.53 -7.59 -0.67
N ALA A 82 -3.90 -6.55 -1.43
CA ALA A 82 -4.98 -6.62 -2.41
C ALA A 82 -4.85 -5.55 -3.48
N GLU A 83 -5.40 -5.86 -4.66
CA GLU A 83 -5.68 -4.92 -5.74
C GLU A 83 -7.16 -5.03 -6.08
N LEU A 84 -7.90 -3.93 -5.92
CA LEU A 84 -9.35 -3.89 -6.04
C LEU A 84 -9.72 -3.25 -7.36
N ALA A 85 -10.46 -3.97 -8.19
CA ALA A 85 -10.95 -3.48 -9.47
C ALA A 85 -12.32 -4.08 -9.79
N TYR A 86 -13.12 -3.31 -10.52
CA TYR A 86 -14.39 -3.76 -11.06
C TYR A 86 -14.67 -3.03 -12.36
N GLY A 87 -15.09 -3.76 -13.40
CA GLY A 87 -15.33 -3.21 -14.73
C GLY A 87 -14.06 -2.66 -15.39
N GLU A 88 -14.20 -1.49 -16.03
CA GLU A 88 -13.11 -0.68 -16.57
C GLU A 88 -12.92 0.55 -15.68
N PRO A 89 -12.21 0.42 -14.55
CA PRO A 89 -12.11 1.50 -13.59
C PRO A 89 -11.08 2.55 -14.02
N ALA A 90 -11.31 3.79 -13.58
CA ALA A 90 -10.29 4.80 -13.32
C ALA A 90 -10.53 5.37 -11.93
N TYR A 91 -9.85 4.80 -10.91
CA TYR A 91 -10.08 5.23 -9.54
C TYR A 91 -9.29 6.50 -9.21
N GLU A 92 -10.03 7.58 -8.97
CA GLU A 92 -9.43 8.87 -8.61
C GLU A 92 -9.56 9.18 -7.12
N ARG A 93 -10.51 8.53 -6.43
CA ARG A 93 -10.76 8.75 -4.99
C ARG A 93 -10.99 7.45 -4.26
N ILE A 94 -10.61 7.41 -2.99
CA ILE A 94 -10.75 6.22 -2.14
C ILE A 94 -11.16 6.59 -0.72
N ALA A 95 -12.00 5.77 -0.09
CA ALA A 95 -12.38 5.88 1.30
C ALA A 95 -12.33 4.52 1.98
N PHE A 96 -12.17 4.53 3.29
CA PHE A 96 -12.52 3.40 4.13
C PHE A 96 -13.70 3.76 5.02
N ASP A 97 -14.79 3.00 4.90
CA ASP A 97 -15.95 3.10 5.78
C ASP A 97 -15.74 2.20 7.01
N MET A 98 -15.46 2.84 8.15
CA MET A 98 -15.26 2.13 9.41
C MET A 98 -16.53 1.47 9.96
N GLY A 99 -17.71 2.01 9.65
CA GLY A 99 -18.98 1.48 10.14
C GLY A 99 -19.35 0.18 9.43
N ALA A 100 -19.20 0.17 8.10
CA ALA A 100 -19.50 -0.98 7.26
C ALA A 100 -18.31 -1.94 7.04
N GLU A 101 -17.10 -1.56 7.46
CA GLU A 101 -15.83 -2.25 7.15
C GLU A 101 -15.64 -2.47 5.64
N LYS A 102 -15.82 -1.41 4.84
CA LYS A 102 -15.70 -1.46 3.37
C LYS A 102 -14.69 -0.44 2.84
N TRP A 103 -14.02 -0.81 1.76
CA TRP A 103 -13.29 0.14 0.92
C TRP A 103 -14.21 0.66 -0.16
N TRP A 104 -14.16 1.96 -0.42
CA TRP A 104 -14.90 2.62 -1.50
C TRP A 104 -13.93 3.22 -2.49
N GLY A 105 -14.25 3.12 -3.79
CA GLY A 105 -13.52 3.75 -4.87
C GLY A 105 -14.44 4.53 -5.81
N HIS A 106 -14.09 5.77 -6.16
CA HIS A 106 -14.79 6.53 -7.19
C HIS A 106 -14.21 6.18 -8.55
N ASN A 107 -15.02 5.59 -9.45
CA ASN A 107 -14.66 5.38 -10.83
C ASN A 107 -15.05 6.60 -11.67
N SER A 108 -14.07 7.33 -12.21
CA SER A 108 -14.34 8.54 -13.00
C SER A 108 -14.81 8.26 -14.43
N ILE A 109 -14.72 7.01 -14.91
CA ILE A 109 -15.20 6.63 -16.25
C ILE A 109 -16.73 6.67 -16.34
N ASP A 110 -17.40 6.08 -15.36
CA ASP A 110 -18.86 5.93 -15.33
C ASP A 110 -19.51 6.70 -14.17
N GLU A 111 -18.73 7.50 -13.45
CA GLU A 111 -19.16 8.32 -12.31
C GLU A 111 -19.84 7.49 -11.20
N SER A 112 -19.36 6.26 -10.98
CA SER A 112 -19.89 5.34 -9.99
C SER A 112 -18.96 5.13 -8.79
N PHE A 113 -19.54 4.68 -7.68
CA PHE A 113 -18.85 4.36 -6.44
C PHE A 113 -18.86 2.84 -6.27
N HIS A 114 -17.68 2.22 -6.29
CA HIS A 114 -17.53 0.79 -6.08
C HIS A 114 -17.20 0.49 -4.62
N ALA A 115 -17.94 -0.44 -4.02
CA ALA A 115 -17.69 -0.92 -2.68
C ALA A 115 -17.00 -2.28 -2.71
N PHE A 116 -15.97 -2.44 -1.87
CA PHE A 116 -15.26 -3.69 -1.64
C PHE A 116 -15.32 -4.04 -0.16
N SER A 117 -15.55 -5.31 0.15
CA SER A 117 -15.63 -5.79 1.54
C SER A 117 -14.25 -5.74 2.21
N LYS A 118 -14.23 -5.99 3.52
CA LYS A 118 -12.99 -6.22 4.29
C LYS A 118 -12.14 -7.38 3.77
N ASP A 119 -12.76 -8.33 3.08
CA ASP A 119 -12.11 -9.47 2.42
C ASP A 119 -11.76 -9.15 0.96
N PHE A 120 -11.82 -7.87 0.57
CA PHE A 120 -11.43 -7.33 -0.73
C PHE A 120 -12.29 -7.77 -1.92
N ALA A 121 -13.44 -8.38 -1.66
CA ALA A 121 -14.39 -8.76 -2.69
C ALA A 121 -15.26 -7.56 -3.10
N PHE A 122 -15.54 -7.42 -4.39
CA PHE A 122 -16.54 -6.46 -4.87
C PHE A 122 -17.93 -6.77 -4.26
N VAL A 123 -18.62 -5.72 -3.82
CA VAL A 123 -19.93 -5.83 -3.17
C VAL A 123 -21.02 -5.19 -4.02
N GLU A 124 -20.85 -3.91 -4.37
CA GLU A 124 -21.88 -3.13 -5.05
C GLU A 124 -21.30 -1.92 -5.78
N SER A 125 -22.08 -1.40 -6.73
CA SER A 125 -21.84 -0.12 -7.38
C SER A 125 -23.03 0.80 -7.13
N ILE A 126 -22.75 2.06 -6.76
CA ILE A 126 -23.75 3.10 -6.53
C ILE A 126 -23.49 4.23 -7.51
N HIS A 127 -24.54 4.69 -8.18
CA HIS A 127 -24.50 5.89 -9.01
C HIS A 127 -25.19 7.01 -8.23
N LEU A 128 -24.49 8.12 -8.03
CA LEU A 128 -25.06 9.30 -7.38
C LEU A 128 -25.42 10.31 -8.46
N ASP A 129 -26.72 10.53 -8.66
CA ASP A 129 -27.23 11.62 -9.51
C ASP A 129 -27.08 12.96 -8.78
N ILE A 130 -25.84 13.40 -8.54
CA ILE A 130 -25.54 14.68 -7.88
C ILE A 130 -24.78 15.56 -8.86
N PRO A 131 -25.45 16.56 -9.49
CA PRO A 131 -24.82 17.42 -10.51
C PRO A 131 -23.56 18.16 -10.03
N ASP A 132 -23.38 18.33 -8.71
CA ASP A 132 -22.28 19.08 -8.10
C ASP A 132 -21.10 18.22 -7.62
N LEU A 133 -21.09 16.90 -7.88
CA LEU A 133 -20.01 15.99 -7.43
C LEU A 133 -18.61 16.42 -7.92
N LYS A 134 -18.55 17.12 -9.06
CA LYS A 134 -17.33 17.74 -9.61
C LYS A 134 -16.68 18.78 -8.69
N THR A 135 -17.41 19.30 -7.70
CA THR A 135 -16.97 20.43 -6.87
C THR A 135 -16.80 20.07 -5.40
N ILE A 136 -17.16 18.86 -4.98
CA ILE A 136 -17.26 18.50 -3.56
C ILE A 136 -16.41 17.25 -3.27
N ASP A 137 -15.48 17.35 -2.32
CA ASP A 137 -14.84 16.17 -1.72
C ASP A 137 -15.84 15.47 -0.78
N LEU A 138 -16.71 14.64 -1.35
CA LEU A 138 -17.66 13.80 -0.61
C LEU A 138 -17.03 12.50 -0.09
N PHE A 139 -15.77 12.22 -0.46
CA PHE A 139 -15.19 10.88 -0.38
C PHE A 139 -14.54 10.52 0.96
N LYS A 140 -14.93 11.18 2.07
CA LYS A 140 -14.61 10.67 3.41
C LYS A 140 -15.88 10.17 4.08
N VAL A 141 -16.02 8.84 4.10
CA VAL A 141 -17.11 8.17 4.79
C VAL A 141 -16.79 8.12 6.29
N HIS A 142 -17.70 8.58 7.14
CA HIS A 142 -17.58 8.48 8.60
C HIS A 142 -18.94 8.16 9.22
N ASN A 143 -19.04 7.02 9.90
CA ASN A 143 -20.26 6.56 10.59
C ASN A 143 -21.50 6.60 9.69
N ASP A 144 -21.46 5.93 8.53
CA ASP A 144 -22.56 5.83 7.57
C ASP A 144 -23.06 7.18 7.00
N ARG A 145 -22.21 8.22 7.09
CA ARG A 145 -22.47 9.56 6.55
C ARG A 145 -21.31 9.98 5.65
N TYR A 146 -21.65 10.42 4.44
CA TYR A 146 -20.70 11.07 3.54
C TYR A 146 -20.31 12.42 4.16
N ILE A 147 -19.05 12.58 4.58
CA ILE A 147 -18.54 13.87 5.03
C ILE A 147 -18.23 14.69 3.78
N LEU A 148 -18.91 15.82 3.68
CA LEU A 148 -18.55 16.94 2.82
C LEU A 148 -17.26 17.56 3.37
N LEU A 149 -16.11 17.26 2.75
CA LEU A 149 -14.93 18.09 2.92
C LEU A 149 -15.10 19.27 1.97
N SER A 150 -15.38 20.43 2.54
CA SER A 150 -15.37 21.69 1.79
C SER A 150 -13.96 21.92 1.22
N GLY A 151 -13.89 22.23 -0.08
CA GLY A 151 -12.84 23.09 -0.62
C GLY A 151 -12.97 24.51 -0.09
#